data_AF-A0A856MF42-F1
#
_entry.id   AF-A0A856MF42-F1
#
_cell.length_a   1.000
_cell.length_b   1.000
_cell.length_c   1.000
_cell.angle_alpha   90.00
_cell.angle_beta   90.00
_cell.angle_gamma   90.00
#
_symmetry.space_group_name_H-M   'P 1'
#
loop_
_entity.id
_entity.type
_entity.pdbx_description
1 polymer ?
#
loop_
_entity_poly.entity_id
_entity_poly.type
_entity_poly.pdbx_seq_one_letter_code
_entity_poly.pdbx_strand_id
1 'polypeptide(L)'
;MSDFSEQQKQLKIQKGIRQAEDFLVTWIQDALDNKKSYGDLEESQFRNLVRVSDTTESTEVIKNFLRYQVGRDKKWGRGKESLAEKIIDDINTKIKERAKKIANEAKTEDFNSILLELTRRYLGYGARYLKYKREGEVNT
;
A
#
# COMPACT_ATOMS: atom_id res chain seq x y z
N MET A 1 18.76 23.71 -20.18
CA MET A 1 18.05 24.18 -18.96
C MET A 1 16.88 23.27 -18.56
N SER A 2 16.39 22.37 -19.44
CA SER A 2 15.33 21.38 -19.14
C SER A 2 15.71 20.39 -18.04
N ASP A 3 16.93 19.85 -18.07
CA ASP A 3 17.32 18.73 -17.22
C ASP A 3 17.39 19.08 -15.74
N PHE A 4 17.82 20.31 -15.43
CA PHE A 4 17.90 20.78 -14.05
C PHE A 4 16.51 20.94 -13.42
N SER A 5 15.52 21.40 -14.20
CA SER A 5 14.14 21.51 -13.71
C SER A 5 13.54 20.14 -13.43
N GLU A 6 13.81 19.15 -14.28
CA GLU A 6 13.26 17.80 -14.11
C GLU A 6 13.92 17.07 -12.94
N GLN A 7 15.24 17.22 -12.78
CA GLN A 7 15.96 16.72 -11.61
C GLN A 7 15.41 17.30 -10.29
N GLN A 8 15.10 18.59 -10.26
CA GLN A 8 14.49 19.21 -9.08
C GLN A 8 13.11 18.64 -8.74
N LYS A 9 12.26 18.36 -9.74
CA LYS A 9 10.97 17.70 -9.52
C LYS A 9 11.18 16.30 -8.95
N GLN A 10 12.08 15.53 -9.55
CA GLN A 10 12.37 14.16 -9.10
C GLN A 10 12.88 14.11 -7.65
N LEU A 11 13.75 15.04 -7.27
CA LEU A 11 14.22 15.16 -5.88
C LEU A 11 13.09 15.49 -4.90
N LYS A 12 12.15 16.36 -5.30
CA LYS A 12 10.96 16.67 -4.48
C LYS A 12 10.06 15.46 -4.33
N ILE A 13 9.82 14.71 -5.40
CA ILE A 13 9.03 13.48 -5.37
C ILE A 13 9.67 12.47 -4.41
N GLN A 14 10.96 12.19 -4.56
CA GLN A 14 11.69 11.26 -3.68
C GLN A 14 11.69 11.71 -2.21
N LYS A 15 11.82 13.01 -1.95
CA LYS A 15 11.69 13.55 -0.59
C LYS A 15 10.28 13.35 -0.04
N GLY A 16 9.26 13.64 -0.82
CA GLY A 16 7.85 13.47 -0.44
C GLY A 16 7.50 12.02 -0.15
N ILE A 17 7.99 11.08 -0.96
CA ILE A 17 7.81 9.63 -0.74
C ILE A 17 8.45 9.20 0.58
N ARG A 18 9.71 9.59 0.84
CA ARG A 18 10.39 9.28 2.11
C ARG A 18 9.63 9.82 3.32
N GLN A 19 9.12 11.05 3.23
CA GLN A 19 8.33 11.67 4.31
C GLN A 19 6.95 11.04 4.50
N ALA A 20 6.48 10.23 3.54
CA ALA A 20 5.23 9.49 3.67
C ALA A 20 5.41 8.16 4.41
N GLU A 21 6.63 7.65 4.55
CA GLU A 21 6.88 6.27 5.02
C GLU A 21 6.28 5.99 6.39
N ASP A 22 6.45 6.90 7.36
CA ASP A 22 5.86 6.75 8.70
C ASP A 22 4.34 6.54 8.62
N PHE A 23 3.65 7.32 7.79
CA PHE A 23 2.21 7.20 7.59
C PHE A 23 1.83 5.87 6.94
N LEU A 24 2.57 5.45 5.91
CA LEU A 24 2.30 4.19 5.21
C LEU A 24 2.47 3.00 6.17
N VAL A 25 3.53 3.02 6.99
CA VAL A 25 3.80 2.00 8.00
C VAL A 25 2.66 1.96 9.03
N THR A 26 2.30 3.08 9.62
CA THR A 26 1.23 3.13 10.62
C THR A 26 -0.11 2.65 10.03
N TRP A 27 -0.49 3.12 8.84
CA TRP A 27 -1.78 2.75 8.26
C TRP A 27 -1.91 1.24 7.97
N ILE A 28 -0.85 0.60 7.47
CA ILE A 28 -0.93 -0.85 7.22
C ILE A 28 -0.86 -1.66 8.52
N GLN A 29 -0.15 -1.16 9.53
CA GLN A 29 -0.15 -1.77 10.86
C GLN A 29 -1.54 -1.71 11.48
N ASP A 30 -2.17 -0.54 11.48
CA ASP A 30 -3.55 -0.35 11.97
C ASP A 30 -4.54 -1.30 11.27
N ALA A 31 -4.40 -1.48 9.95
CA ALA A 31 -5.23 -2.39 9.18
C ALA A 31 -5.02 -3.86 9.60
N LEU A 32 -3.76 -4.27 9.81
CA LEU A 32 -3.39 -5.64 10.18
C LEU A 32 -3.60 -5.96 11.68
N ASP A 33 -3.66 -4.96 12.55
CA ASP A 33 -3.91 -5.14 13.98
C ASP A 33 -5.36 -5.48 14.28
N ASN A 34 -6.28 -5.11 13.39
CA ASN A 34 -7.65 -5.60 13.46
C ASN A 34 -7.73 -7.08 13.02
N LYS A 35 -7.38 -8.01 13.92
CA LYS A 35 -7.44 -9.47 13.68
C LYS A 35 -8.83 -9.98 13.27
N LYS A 36 -9.91 -9.24 13.53
CA LYS A 36 -11.27 -9.61 13.07
C LYS A 36 -11.50 -9.33 11.58
N SER A 37 -10.65 -8.49 10.97
CA SER A 37 -10.79 -8.08 9.57
C SER A 37 -10.27 -9.11 8.57
N TYR A 38 -9.57 -10.17 9.01
CA TYR A 38 -9.05 -11.23 8.14
C TYR A 38 -9.06 -12.59 8.85
N GLY A 39 -8.98 -13.67 8.08
CA GLY A 39 -8.96 -15.04 8.60
C GLY A 39 -7.53 -15.53 8.80
N ASP A 40 -7.28 -16.79 8.41
CA ASP A 40 -5.93 -17.38 8.38
C ASP A 40 -5.13 -16.88 7.18
N LEU A 41 -4.91 -15.56 7.12
CA LEU A 41 -4.10 -14.93 6.09
C LEU A 41 -2.65 -15.41 6.22
N GLU A 42 -2.19 -16.14 5.21
CA GLU A 42 -0.83 -16.64 5.14
C GLU A 42 0.11 -15.59 4.56
N GLU A 43 1.37 -15.62 4.98
CA GLU A 43 2.40 -14.75 4.42
C GLU A 43 2.57 -14.94 2.90
N SER A 44 2.41 -16.18 2.41
CA SER A 44 2.47 -16.51 0.99
C SER A 44 1.47 -15.71 0.17
N GLN A 45 0.27 -15.48 0.73
CA GLN A 45 -0.81 -14.75 0.07
C GLN A 45 -0.55 -13.26 0.06
N PHE A 46 -0.06 -12.71 1.17
CA PHE A 46 0.35 -11.31 1.21
C PHE A 46 1.55 -11.04 0.30
N ARG A 47 2.53 -11.95 0.25
CA ARG A 47 3.65 -11.88 -0.72
C ARG A 47 3.17 -11.90 -2.16
N ASN A 48 2.12 -12.66 -2.49
CA ASN A 48 1.51 -12.62 -3.82
C ASN A 48 0.90 -11.25 -4.14
N LEU A 49 0.25 -10.60 -3.16
CA LEU A 49 -0.23 -9.21 -3.34
C LEU A 49 0.91 -8.24 -3.61
N VAL A 50 2.02 -8.33 -2.86
CA VAL A 50 3.22 -7.51 -3.09
C VAL A 50 3.76 -7.75 -4.50
N ARG A 51 3.92 -9.01 -4.92
CA ARG A 51 4.37 -9.35 -6.27
C ARG A 51 3.45 -8.78 -7.36
N VAL A 52 2.13 -8.81 -7.16
CA VAL A 52 1.18 -8.18 -8.10
C VAL A 52 1.43 -6.68 -8.16
N SER A 53 1.64 -6.02 -7.02
CA SER A 53 1.95 -4.59 -7.00
C SER A 53 3.26 -4.24 -7.70
N ASP A 54 4.28 -5.09 -7.60
CA ASP A 54 5.59 -4.87 -8.22
C ASP A 54 5.60 -5.08 -9.74
N THR A 55 4.63 -5.82 -10.28
CA THR A 55 4.58 -6.22 -11.71
C THR A 55 3.54 -5.47 -12.53
N THR A 56 2.70 -4.67 -11.89
CA THR A 56 1.66 -3.88 -12.55
C THR A 56 1.97 -2.39 -12.49
N GLU A 57 1.52 -1.66 -13.51
CA GLU A 57 1.56 -0.18 -13.56
C GLU A 57 0.22 0.45 -13.16
N SER A 58 -0.69 -0.31 -12.53
CA SER A 58 -2.04 0.15 -12.20
C SER A 58 -2.48 -0.25 -10.79
N THR A 59 -2.83 0.74 -9.97
CA THR A 59 -3.44 0.49 -8.66
C THR A 59 -4.83 -0.13 -8.76
N GLU A 60 -5.54 0.01 -9.89
CA GLU A 60 -6.80 -0.69 -10.12
C GLU A 60 -6.61 -2.20 -10.25
N VAL A 61 -5.49 -2.65 -10.84
CA VAL A 61 -5.16 -4.09 -10.91
C VAL A 61 -4.91 -4.65 -9.51
N ILE A 62 -4.20 -3.92 -8.66
CA ILE A 62 -3.96 -4.29 -7.26
C ILE A 62 -5.30 -4.40 -6.50
N LYS A 63 -6.17 -3.39 -6.63
CA LYS A 63 -7.51 -3.41 -6.00
C LYS A 63 -8.38 -4.54 -6.53
N ASN A 64 -8.32 -4.81 -7.84
CA ASN A 64 -9.06 -5.92 -8.44
C ASN A 64 -8.56 -7.28 -7.92
N PHE A 65 -7.24 -7.45 -7.77
CA PHE A 65 -6.68 -8.63 -7.15
C PHE A 65 -7.25 -8.83 -5.73
N LEU A 66 -7.27 -7.79 -4.89
CA LEU A 66 -7.85 -7.85 -3.55
C LEU A 66 -9.33 -8.24 -3.56
N ARG A 67 -10.14 -7.65 -4.44
CA ARG A 67 -11.57 -8.01 -4.59
C ARG A 67 -11.74 -9.47 -5.00
N TYR A 68 -10.91 -9.95 -5.91
CA TYR A 68 -10.89 -11.36 -6.29
C TYR A 68 -10.49 -12.27 -5.13
N GLN A 69 -9.53 -11.86 -4.28
CA GLN A 69 -9.18 -12.61 -3.06
C GLN A 69 -10.37 -12.74 -2.10
N VAL A 70 -11.12 -11.66 -1.89
CA VAL A 70 -12.31 -11.66 -1.02
C VAL A 70 -13.42 -12.56 -1.59
N GLY A 71 -13.58 -12.57 -2.91
CA GLY A 71 -14.59 -13.39 -3.59
C GLY A 71 -14.30 -14.89 -3.53
N ARG A 72 -13.03 -15.29 -3.48
CA ARG A 72 -12.62 -16.70 -3.54
C ARG A 72 -12.41 -17.36 -2.17
N ASP A 73 -12.09 -16.59 -1.13
CA ASP A 73 -11.75 -17.14 0.19
C ASP A 73 -12.03 -16.11 1.32
N LYS A 74 -12.14 -16.59 2.56
CA LYS A 74 -12.29 -15.82 3.81
C LYS A 74 -10.99 -15.22 4.32
N LYS A 75 -9.83 -15.63 3.80
CA LYS A 75 -8.52 -15.27 4.37
C LYS A 75 -8.26 -13.76 4.39
N TRP A 76 -8.83 -13.00 3.47
CA TRP A 76 -8.72 -11.54 3.42
C TRP A 76 -9.85 -10.79 4.15
N GLY A 77 -10.71 -11.53 4.86
CA GLY A 77 -11.92 -11.02 5.49
C GLY A 77 -13.15 -11.13 4.60
N ARG A 78 -14.30 -10.67 5.13
CA ARG A 78 -15.57 -10.61 4.40
C ARG A 78 -16.22 -9.24 4.52
N GLY A 79 -16.85 -8.81 3.43
CA GLY A 79 -17.64 -7.59 3.39
C GLY A 79 -16.80 -6.31 3.60
N LYS A 80 -17.49 -5.24 3.98
CA LYS A 80 -16.93 -3.88 4.06
C LYS A 80 -15.89 -3.69 5.17
N GLU A 81 -15.85 -4.59 6.15
CA GLU A 81 -14.90 -4.54 7.26
C GLU A 81 -13.69 -5.46 7.04
N SER A 82 -13.58 -6.07 5.86
CA SER A 82 -12.45 -6.94 5.51
C SER A 82 -11.14 -6.15 5.39
N LEU A 83 -10.03 -6.82 5.67
CA LEU A 83 -8.68 -6.27 5.48
C LEU A 83 -8.48 -5.81 4.04
N ALA A 84 -8.97 -6.58 3.07
CA ALA A 84 -8.92 -6.20 1.66
C ALA A 84 -9.65 -4.87 1.38
N GLU A 85 -10.88 -4.71 1.89
CA GLU A 85 -11.60 -3.43 1.74
C GLU A 85 -10.89 -2.29 2.48
N LYS A 86 -10.27 -2.55 3.64
CA LYS A 86 -9.49 -1.54 4.35
C LYS A 86 -8.27 -1.08 3.56
N ILE A 87 -7.54 -2.00 2.94
CA ILE A 87 -6.41 -1.68 2.06
C ILE A 87 -6.89 -0.89 0.83
N ILE A 88 -8.01 -1.30 0.22
CA ILE A 88 -8.60 -0.60 -0.92
C ILE A 88 -9.01 0.84 -0.52
N ASP A 89 -9.60 1.01 0.66
CA ASP A 89 -9.98 2.30 1.22
C ASP A 89 -8.75 3.19 1.46
N ASP A 90 -7.70 2.67 2.11
CA ASP A 90 -6.46 3.41 2.34
C ASP A 90 -5.81 3.85 1.00
N ILE A 91 -5.82 2.99 -0.03
CA ILE A 91 -5.35 3.32 -1.39
C ILE A 91 -6.20 4.44 -2.01
N ASN A 92 -7.53 4.37 -1.89
CA ASN A 92 -8.45 5.34 -2.52
C ASN A 92 -8.48 6.69 -1.80
N THR A 93 -8.14 6.73 -0.51
CA THR A 93 -8.25 7.91 0.35
C THR A 93 -6.87 8.41 0.76
N LYS A 94 -6.30 7.86 1.83
CA LYS A 94 -5.10 8.36 2.52
C LYS A 94 -3.86 8.38 1.61
N ILE A 95 -3.60 7.29 0.91
CA ILE A 95 -2.45 7.17 0.01
C ILE A 95 -2.65 8.07 -1.21
N LYS A 96 -3.87 8.10 -1.77
CA LYS A 96 -4.24 8.99 -2.87
C LYS A 96 -4.03 10.46 -2.52
N GLU A 97 -4.46 10.89 -1.34
CA GLU A 97 -4.30 12.25 -0.86
C GLU A 97 -2.81 12.62 -0.70
N ARG A 98 -2.02 11.71 -0.11
CA ARG A 98 -0.57 11.90 0.01
C ARG A 98 0.11 12.00 -1.35
N ALA A 99 -0.25 11.15 -2.30
CA ALA A 99 0.28 11.20 -3.67
C ALA A 99 -0.06 12.53 -4.35
N LYS A 100 -1.30 13.03 -4.22
CA LYS A 100 -1.70 14.35 -4.73
C LYS A 100 -0.86 15.47 -4.13
N LYS A 101 -0.64 15.44 -2.82
CA LYS A 101 0.19 16.44 -2.12
C LYS A 101 1.61 16.45 -2.69
N ILE A 102 2.25 15.29 -2.82
CA ILE A 102 3.61 15.18 -3.38
C ILE A 102 3.66 15.69 -4.83
N ALA A 103 2.70 15.29 -5.67
CA ALA A 103 2.63 15.74 -7.06
C ALA A 103 2.49 17.27 -7.17
N ASN A 104 1.63 17.87 -6.33
CA ASN A 104 1.43 19.32 -6.28
C ASN A 104 2.68 20.08 -5.81
N GLU A 105 3.35 19.59 -4.77
CA GLU A 105 4.59 20.20 -4.24
C GLU A 105 5.76 20.10 -5.25
N ALA A 106 5.83 18.99 -5.98
CA ALA A 106 6.78 18.77 -7.06
C ALA A 106 6.40 19.49 -8.37
N LYS A 107 5.15 19.95 -8.51
CA LYS A 107 4.59 20.51 -9.76
C LYS A 107 4.76 19.53 -10.95
N THR A 108 4.34 18.28 -10.74
CA THR A 108 4.35 17.22 -11.76
C THR A 108 2.95 16.65 -12.01
N GLU A 109 2.77 16.10 -13.21
CA GLU A 109 1.59 15.31 -13.60
C GLU A 109 1.75 13.81 -13.28
N ASP A 110 2.91 13.37 -12.76
CA ASP A 110 3.25 11.97 -12.44
C ASP A 110 2.51 11.38 -11.22
N PHE A 111 1.32 11.90 -10.93
CA PHE A 111 0.49 11.49 -9.81
C PHE A 111 0.27 9.97 -9.74
N ASN A 112 0.00 9.31 -10.88
CA ASN A 112 -0.27 7.87 -10.92
C ASN A 112 0.97 7.05 -10.54
N SER A 113 2.16 7.47 -10.99
CA SER A 113 3.43 6.83 -10.64
C SER A 113 3.72 6.96 -9.14
N ILE A 114 3.50 8.16 -8.58
CA ILE A 114 3.67 8.41 -7.13
C ILE A 114 2.68 7.55 -6.33
N LEU A 115 1.40 7.52 -6.72
CA LEU A 115 0.38 6.71 -6.06
C LEU A 115 0.72 5.22 -6.06
N LEU A 116 1.19 4.71 -7.20
CA LEU A 116 1.62 3.32 -7.32
C LEU A 116 2.81 3.02 -6.42
N GLU A 117 3.83 3.87 -6.41
CA GLU A 117 5.03 3.69 -5.58
C GLU A 117 4.71 3.72 -4.08
N LEU A 118 3.85 4.64 -3.63
CA LEU A 118 3.39 4.64 -2.24
C LEU A 118 2.58 3.38 -1.89
N THR A 119 1.77 2.88 -2.83
CA THR A 119 1.00 1.63 -2.66
C THR A 119 1.94 0.42 -2.53
N ARG A 120 2.97 0.31 -3.39
CA ARG A 120 3.98 -0.76 -3.33
C ARG A 120 4.69 -0.75 -1.97
N ARG A 121 5.10 0.43 -1.49
CA ARG A 121 5.74 0.58 -0.17
C ARG A 121 4.82 0.18 0.96
N TYR A 122 3.58 0.68 0.98
CA TYR A 122 2.54 0.34 1.96
C TYR A 122 2.35 -1.18 2.07
N LEU A 123 2.20 -1.86 0.93
CA LEU A 123 2.07 -3.32 0.89
C LEU A 123 3.36 -4.02 1.33
N GLY A 124 4.53 -3.54 0.92
CA GLY A 124 5.82 -4.08 1.37
C GLY A 124 6.00 -4.00 2.89
N TYR A 125 5.58 -2.89 3.51
CA TYR A 125 5.54 -2.76 4.98
C TYR A 125 4.55 -3.73 5.61
N GLY A 126 3.37 -3.91 5.00
CA GLY A 126 2.38 -4.89 5.44
C GLY A 126 2.89 -6.32 5.46
N ALA A 127 3.63 -6.74 4.43
CA ALA A 127 4.22 -8.08 4.39
C ALA A 127 5.20 -8.31 5.56
N ARG A 128 6.03 -7.30 5.87
CA ARG A 128 6.97 -7.36 7.00
C ARG A 128 6.23 -7.39 8.34
N TYR A 129 5.18 -6.59 8.49
CA TYR A 129 4.42 -6.54 9.73
C TYR A 129 3.59 -7.80 9.97
N LEU A 130 2.98 -8.36 8.92
CA LEU A 130 2.27 -9.63 9.02
C LEU A 130 3.20 -10.75 9.49
N LYS A 131 4.44 -10.80 8.99
CA LYS A 131 5.47 -11.74 9.46
C LYS A 131 5.73 -11.55 10.96
N TYR A 132 5.93 -10.32 11.41
CA TYR A 132 6.07 -10.01 12.84
C TYR A 132 4.85 -10.48 13.66
N LYS A 133 3.62 -10.20 13.21
CA LYS A 133 2.41 -10.65 13.94
C LYS A 133 2.26 -12.17 14.01
N ARG A 134 2.81 -12.91 13.04
CA ARG A 134 2.69 -14.37 12.98
C ARG A 134 3.80 -15.09 13.73
N GLU A 135 5.04 -14.61 13.62
CA GLU A 135 6.22 -15.28 14.19
C GLU A 135 6.78 -14.56 15.42
N GLY A 136 6.60 -13.24 15.51
CA GLY A 136 7.13 -12.38 16.58
C GLY A 136 6.19 -12.19 17.76
N GLU A 137 4.87 -12.03 17.55
CA GLU A 137 3.88 -11.92 18.64
C GLU A 137 3.63 -13.25 19.38
N VAL A 138 3.99 -14.39 18.80
CA VAL A 138 3.69 -15.73 19.37
C VAL A 138 4.67 -16.13 20.49
N ASN A 139 5.62 -15.26 20.88
CA ASN A 139 6.64 -15.54 21.91
C ASN A 139 6.49 -14.75 23.23
N THR A 140 5.28 -14.29 23.59
CA THR A 140 4.98 -13.74 24.94
C THR A 140 3.72 -14.31 25.53
#